data_AF-A0A2D0NA29-F1
#
_entry.id   AF-A0A2D0NA29-F1
#
_cell.length_a   1.000
_cell.length_b   1.000
_cell.length_c   1.000
_cell.angle_alpha   90.00
_cell.angle_beta   90.00
_cell.angle_gamma   90.00
#
_symmetry.space_group_name_H-M   'P 1'
#
loop_
_entity.id
_entity.type
_entity.pdbx_description
1 polymer ?
#
loop_
_entity_poly.entity_id
_entity_poly.type
_entity_poly.pdbx_seq_one_letter_code
_entity_poly.pdbx_strand_id
1 'polypeptide(L)'
;MATTDTVIEHEIQEEQDLWSGGKQPFKASYGKLMMWYFLLSDAFTFAGFLIAYGALRFSSPTWPVPDFVFSTAPFGIHHAPLIFVTIMSFLLIVSSVTMVRAVQEGHRENKNGVVFWMLLTVLGGAGFLMCQAWEWTNLIGTEHMTVTTNPFGTHTEDGVYLNADGSESDETFKAGESYLLHKAAGGGHGEGHDEGPHYETEVGDYAGYAVNEKGFVLRKFKVTEGEDQGIVKAEALGPAAFGALFFFITGFHGFHVFSGVMFLLIILINAASGLYVKRKNGYEMVEKIGLYWHFVDLVWVFVFLVFYLL
;
A
#
# COMPACT_ATOMS: atom_id res chain seq x y z
N MET A 1 65.33 -2.40 -3.45
CA MET A 1 64.94 -2.67 -2.05
C MET A 1 64.69 -1.32 -1.42
N ALA A 2 63.44 -0.84 -1.42
CA ALA A 2 62.52 -0.86 -0.27
C ALA A 2 62.84 0.31 0.69
N THR A 3 61.94 1.21 1.12
CA THR A 3 60.48 1.38 1.02
C THR A 3 60.24 2.83 1.44
N THR A 4 59.53 3.63 0.64
CA THR A 4 59.01 4.94 1.08
C THR A 4 57.65 4.69 1.73
N ASP A 5 57.58 4.81 3.06
CA ASP A 5 56.32 4.79 3.80
C ASP A 5 55.52 6.04 3.43
N THR A 6 54.54 5.87 2.54
CA THR A 6 53.46 6.83 2.34
C THR A 6 52.52 6.77 3.55
N VAL A 7 52.77 7.64 4.52
CA VAL A 7 51.77 8.01 5.52
C VAL A 7 50.64 8.71 4.79
N ILE A 8 49.53 8.00 4.58
CA ILE A 8 48.27 8.60 4.17
C ILE A 8 47.73 9.34 5.40
N GLU A 9 48.09 10.62 5.53
CA GLU A 9 47.35 11.53 6.40
C GLU A 9 45.92 11.61 5.83
N HIS A 10 44.98 11.09 6.61
CA HIS A 10 43.56 11.26 6.35
C HIS A 10 43.24 12.73 6.65
N GLU A 11 43.42 13.60 5.65
CA GLU A 11 42.95 14.99 5.70
C GLU A 11 41.49 14.96 6.16
N ILE A 12 41.27 15.54 7.34
CA ILE A 12 39.93 15.88 7.81
C ILE A 12 39.44 16.91 6.81
N GLN A 13 38.55 16.48 5.92
CA GLN A 13 37.84 17.38 5.03
C GLN A 13 36.97 18.28 5.92
N GLU A 14 37.53 19.40 6.36
CA GLU A 14 36.76 20.51 6.90
C GLU A 14 35.70 20.85 5.85
N GLU A 15 34.43 20.79 6.22
CA GLU A 15 33.33 21.31 5.41
C GLU A 15 33.65 22.77 5.08
N GLN A 16 34.24 23.01 3.92
CA GLN A 16 34.36 24.35 3.39
C GLN A 16 32.94 24.89 3.21
N ASP A 17 32.63 25.93 3.98
CA ASP A 17 31.38 26.65 3.93
C ASP A 17 31.18 27.14 2.48
N LEU A 18 30.31 26.45 1.72
CA LEU A 18 30.05 26.71 0.29
C LEU A 18 29.41 28.08 0.02
N TRP A 19 29.26 28.88 1.08
CA TRP A 19 28.67 30.21 1.08
C TRP A 19 29.72 31.24 1.52
N SER A 20 30.32 31.94 0.55
CA SER A 20 31.25 33.05 0.81
C SER A 20 30.57 34.35 1.25
N GLY A 21 29.23 34.37 1.31
CA GLY A 21 28.39 35.55 1.52
C GLY A 21 27.92 35.76 2.97
N GLY A 22 28.77 35.61 3.99
CA GLY A 22 28.41 35.93 5.38
C GLY A 22 27.44 34.95 6.06
N LYS A 23 26.66 35.42 7.06
CA LYS A 23 25.74 34.56 7.83
C LYS A 23 24.60 34.03 6.95
N GLN A 24 24.56 32.71 6.76
CA GLN A 24 23.49 32.00 6.05
C GLN A 24 22.11 32.46 6.57
N PRO A 25 21.20 32.99 5.72
CA PRO A 25 19.84 33.25 6.13
C PRO A 25 19.19 31.91 6.56
N PHE A 26 18.51 31.91 7.71
CA PHE A 26 17.84 30.75 8.33
C PHE A 26 18.70 29.65 8.96
N LYS A 27 20.04 29.72 8.97
CA LYS A 27 20.95 28.69 9.56
C LYS A 27 20.64 27.23 9.11
N ALA A 28 19.98 27.05 7.97
CA ALA A 28 19.59 25.73 7.49
C ALA A 28 20.73 25.13 6.64
N SER A 29 21.22 23.95 7.02
CA SER A 29 22.23 23.22 6.25
C SER A 29 21.73 22.90 4.83
N TYR A 30 22.62 23.02 3.84
CA TYR A 30 22.34 22.68 2.42
C TYR A 30 21.72 21.28 2.27
N GLY A 31 22.21 20.30 3.05
CA GLY A 31 21.68 18.93 3.05
C GLY A 31 20.23 18.85 3.54
N LYS A 32 19.83 19.68 4.52
CA LYS A 32 18.45 19.74 4.99
C LYS A 32 17.54 20.41 3.96
N LEU A 33 18.01 21.47 3.30
CA LEU A 33 17.24 22.15 2.24
C LEU A 33 16.99 21.26 1.03
N MET A 34 18.02 20.55 0.54
CA MET A 34 17.87 19.62 -0.58
C MET A 34 16.92 18.47 -0.23
N MET A 35 16.95 18.00 1.02
CA MET A 35 15.97 17.03 1.49
C MET A 35 14.54 17.55 1.40
N TRP A 36 14.27 18.78 1.85
CA TRP A 36 12.93 19.37 1.75
C TRP A 36 12.45 19.53 0.31
N TYR A 37 13.33 19.91 -0.63
CA TYR A 37 12.98 19.97 -2.05
C TYR A 37 12.65 18.59 -2.62
N PHE A 38 13.44 17.58 -2.27
CA PHE A 38 13.19 16.19 -2.66
C PHE A 38 11.83 15.70 -2.12
N LEU A 39 11.56 15.92 -0.83
CA LEU A 39 10.29 15.57 -0.19
C LEU A 39 9.09 16.28 -0.83
N LEU A 40 9.23 17.56 -1.15
CA LEU A 40 8.17 18.33 -1.81
C LEU A 40 7.86 17.81 -3.21
N SER A 41 8.90 17.42 -3.97
CA SER A 41 8.73 16.80 -5.30
C SER A 41 7.97 15.48 -5.22
N ASP A 42 8.31 14.63 -4.25
CA ASP A 42 7.59 13.38 -4.04
C ASP A 42 6.15 13.64 -3.60
N ALA A 43 5.92 14.63 -2.73
CA ALA A 43 4.58 15.01 -2.28
C ALA A 43 3.67 15.39 -3.47
N PHE A 44 4.16 16.19 -4.42
CA PHE A 44 3.40 16.54 -5.61
C PHE A 44 3.15 15.35 -6.53
N THR A 45 4.11 14.42 -6.62
CA THR A 45 3.95 13.19 -7.39
C THR A 45 2.82 12.32 -6.82
N PHE A 46 2.79 12.09 -5.50
CA PHE A 46 1.70 11.38 -4.84
C PHE A 46 0.37 12.12 -4.95
N ALA A 47 0.35 13.45 -4.79
CA ALA A 47 -0.86 14.24 -4.94
C ALA A 47 -1.48 14.09 -6.34
N GLY A 48 -0.65 14.11 -7.39
CA GLY A 48 -1.10 13.88 -8.76
C GLY A 48 -1.78 12.53 -8.95
N PHE A 49 -1.20 11.46 -8.38
CA PHE A 49 -1.80 10.12 -8.45
C PHE A 49 -3.10 10.00 -7.66
N LEU A 50 -3.17 10.59 -6.46
CA LEU A 50 -4.40 10.57 -5.64
C LEU A 50 -5.52 11.38 -6.29
N ILE A 51 -5.22 12.52 -6.92
CA ILE A 51 -6.20 13.29 -7.69
C ILE A 51 -6.70 12.48 -8.89
N ALA A 52 -5.81 11.80 -9.62
CA ALA A 52 -6.19 10.94 -10.73
C ALA A 52 -7.12 9.80 -10.28
N TYR A 53 -6.82 9.16 -9.13
CA TYR A 53 -7.70 8.17 -8.52
C TYR A 53 -9.07 8.75 -8.18
N GLY A 54 -9.11 9.88 -7.47
CA GLY A 54 -10.37 10.54 -7.10
C GLY A 54 -11.21 10.87 -8.33
N ALA A 55 -10.60 11.43 -9.39
CA ALA A 55 -11.31 11.76 -10.62
C ALA A 55 -11.93 10.52 -11.30
N LEU A 56 -11.21 9.40 -11.35
CA LEU A 56 -11.71 8.15 -11.93
C LEU A 56 -12.79 7.50 -11.06
N ARG A 57 -12.64 7.56 -9.73
CA ARG A 57 -13.63 7.10 -8.76
C ARG A 57 -14.98 7.81 -8.91
N PHE A 58 -14.96 9.13 -9.07
CA PHE A 58 -16.18 9.93 -9.25
C PHE A 58 -16.79 9.81 -10.65
N SER A 59 -16.01 9.42 -11.65
CA SER A 59 -16.47 9.28 -13.04
C SER A 59 -17.01 7.89 -13.35
N SER A 60 -16.81 6.90 -12.47
CA SER A 60 -17.24 5.52 -12.70
C SER A 60 -18.54 5.22 -11.94
N PRO A 61 -19.57 4.65 -12.60
CA PRO A 61 -20.84 4.31 -11.95
C PRO A 61 -20.71 3.15 -10.95
N THR A 62 -19.70 2.30 -11.12
CA THR A 62 -19.40 1.18 -10.23
C THR A 62 -17.96 1.30 -9.73
N TRP A 63 -17.73 1.05 -8.45
CA TRP A 63 -16.39 1.05 -7.88
C TRP A 63 -16.33 0.09 -6.69
N PRO A 64 -15.23 -0.67 -6.53
CA PRO A 64 -15.10 -1.60 -5.42
C PRO A 64 -15.24 -0.92 -4.06
N VAL A 65 -16.02 -1.50 -3.16
CA VAL A 65 -16.21 -0.99 -1.79
C VAL A 65 -15.06 -1.49 -0.91
N PRO A 66 -14.32 -0.61 -0.22
CA PRO A 66 -13.15 -1.01 0.57
C PRO A 66 -13.43 -2.08 1.63
N ASP A 67 -14.55 -1.94 2.37
CA ASP A 67 -14.95 -2.90 3.40
C ASP A 67 -15.10 -4.32 2.88
N PHE A 68 -15.49 -4.47 1.61
CA PHE A 68 -15.65 -5.76 0.95
C PHE A 68 -14.31 -6.29 0.43
N VAL A 69 -13.54 -5.45 -0.27
CA VAL A 69 -12.25 -5.81 -0.87
C VAL A 69 -11.21 -6.19 0.20
N PHE A 70 -11.21 -5.50 1.34
CA PHE A 70 -10.21 -5.64 2.40
C PHE A 70 -10.81 -6.23 3.68
N SER A 71 -11.60 -7.29 3.53
CA SER A 71 -12.25 -8.02 4.65
C SER A 71 -11.42 -9.18 5.20
N THR A 72 -10.36 -9.58 4.50
CA THR A 72 -9.53 -10.74 4.83
C THR A 72 -8.29 -10.33 5.63
N ALA A 73 -8.04 -11.01 6.73
CA ALA A 73 -6.86 -10.84 7.57
C ALA A 73 -6.05 -12.15 7.65
N PRO A 74 -4.73 -12.09 7.91
CA PRO A 74 -3.91 -13.29 8.06
C PRO A 74 -4.42 -14.13 9.23
N PHE A 75 -4.14 -15.44 9.19
CA PHE A 75 -4.56 -16.44 10.17
C PHE A 75 -6.06 -16.80 10.17
N GLY A 76 -6.74 -16.63 9.03
CA GLY A 76 -8.13 -17.08 8.87
C GLY A 76 -9.14 -16.24 9.66
N ILE A 77 -8.80 -14.98 9.93
CA ILE A 77 -9.75 -14.04 10.53
C ILE A 77 -10.59 -13.45 9.40
N HIS A 78 -11.85 -13.85 9.37
CA HIS A 78 -12.86 -13.40 8.41
C HIS A 78 -13.90 -12.53 9.12
N HIS A 79 -14.58 -11.65 8.37
CA HIS A 79 -15.60 -10.72 8.88
C HIS A 79 -15.08 -9.59 9.77
N ALA A 80 -13.84 -9.18 9.57
CA ALA A 80 -13.22 -8.04 10.23
C ALA A 80 -12.77 -6.99 9.20
N PRO A 81 -13.71 -6.29 8.53
CA PRO A 81 -13.38 -5.29 7.51
C PRO A 81 -12.34 -4.31 8.03
N LEU A 82 -11.29 -4.07 7.23
CA LEU A 82 -10.26 -3.06 7.48
C LEU A 82 -9.39 -3.27 8.73
N ILE A 83 -9.61 -4.30 9.56
CA ILE A 83 -8.82 -4.50 10.79
C ILE A 83 -7.35 -4.72 10.46
N PHE A 84 -7.06 -5.57 9.47
CA PHE A 84 -5.68 -5.85 9.08
C PHE A 84 -4.93 -4.59 8.62
N VAL A 85 -5.59 -3.80 7.77
CA VAL A 85 -5.04 -2.55 7.24
C VAL A 85 -4.87 -1.50 8.35
N THR A 86 -5.81 -1.47 9.31
CA THR A 86 -5.73 -0.59 10.47
C THR A 86 -4.53 -0.95 11.36
N ILE A 87 -4.28 -2.24 11.59
CA ILE A 87 -3.10 -2.72 12.33
C ILE A 87 -1.81 -2.32 11.60
N MET A 88 -1.77 -2.52 10.28
CA MET A 88 -0.63 -2.15 9.46
C MET A 88 -0.33 -0.64 9.54
N SER A 89 -1.38 0.20 9.47
CA SER A 89 -1.25 1.65 9.57
C SER A 89 -0.83 2.09 10.98
N PHE A 90 -1.40 1.49 12.02
CA PHE A 90 -0.97 1.70 13.40
C PHE A 90 0.51 1.38 13.61
N LEU A 91 0.99 0.29 13.00
CA LEU A 91 2.37 -0.15 13.07
C LEU A 91 3.34 0.89 12.46
N LEU A 92 2.98 1.52 11.34
CA LEU A 92 3.77 2.64 10.78
C LEU A 92 3.76 3.89 11.66
N ILE A 93 2.60 4.30 12.18
CA ILE A 93 2.50 5.46 13.06
C ILE A 93 3.36 5.25 14.33
N VAL A 94 3.32 4.05 14.92
CA VAL A 94 4.17 3.70 16.06
C VAL A 94 5.66 3.72 15.66
N SER A 95 6.01 3.20 14.48
CA SER A 95 7.39 3.27 13.95
C SER A 95 7.89 4.71 13.77
N SER A 96 7.00 5.61 13.36
CA SER A 96 7.26 7.05 13.29
C SER A 96 7.58 7.61 14.68
N VAL A 97 6.76 7.30 15.69
CA VAL A 97 7.01 7.73 17.08
C VAL A 97 8.34 7.18 17.62
N THR A 98 8.69 5.92 17.33
CA THR A 98 10.00 5.37 17.74
C THR A 98 11.16 6.08 17.04
N MET A 99 10.98 6.54 15.81
CA MET A 99 12.00 7.33 15.11
C MET A 99 12.25 8.69 15.78
N VAL A 100 11.20 9.38 16.23
CA VAL A 100 11.34 10.63 16.99
C VAL A 100 12.17 10.39 18.25
N ARG A 101 11.91 9.29 18.97
CA ARG A 101 12.67 8.92 20.17
C ARG A 101 14.13 8.62 19.85
N ALA A 102 14.41 7.97 18.71
CA ALA A 102 15.79 7.73 18.26
C ALA A 102 16.55 9.04 18.02
N VAL A 103 15.93 10.03 17.37
CA VAL A 103 16.55 11.35 17.14
C VAL A 103 16.82 12.06 18.47
N GLN A 104 15.87 12.02 19.41
CA GLN A 104 16.03 12.64 20.74
C GLN A 104 17.19 12.03 21.54
N GLU A 105 17.33 10.71 21.53
CA GLU A 105 18.46 10.03 22.17
C GLU A 105 19.79 10.35 21.46
N GLY A 106 19.76 10.62 20.15
CA GLY A 106 20.92 11.10 19.38
C GLY A 106 21.40 12.47 19.84
N HIS A 107 20.47 13.40 20.09
CA HIS A 107 20.79 14.72 20.67
C HIS A 107 21.33 14.64 22.10
N ARG A 108 20.98 13.58 22.84
CA ARG A 108 21.51 13.29 24.18
C ARG A 108 22.84 12.53 24.16
N GLU A 109 23.38 12.27 22.96
CA GLU A 109 24.57 11.45 22.73
C GLU A 109 24.47 10.02 23.33
N ASN A 110 23.25 9.53 23.57
CA ASN A 110 23.01 8.21 24.13
C ASN A 110 22.98 7.16 23.03
N LYS A 111 24.16 6.64 22.69
CA LYS A 111 24.34 5.60 21.65
C LYS A 111 23.38 4.42 21.81
N ASN A 112 23.27 3.86 23.02
CA ASN A 112 22.46 2.67 23.26
C ASN A 112 20.97 2.96 23.07
N GLY A 113 20.53 4.15 23.49
CA GLY A 113 19.17 4.64 23.24
C GLY A 113 18.87 4.76 21.74
N VAL A 114 19.76 5.40 20.97
CA VAL A 114 19.62 5.53 19.51
C VAL A 114 19.45 4.17 18.85
N VAL A 115 20.35 3.24 19.15
CA VAL A 115 20.34 1.89 18.54
C VAL A 115 19.04 1.15 18.86
N PHE A 116 18.58 1.20 20.11
CA PHE A 116 17.35 0.54 20.53
C PHE A 116 16.12 1.10 19.80
N TRP A 117 15.94 2.42 19.80
CA TRP A 117 14.78 3.05 19.16
C TRP A 117 14.80 2.91 17.65
N MET A 118 15.98 3.02 17.02
CA MET A 118 16.13 2.79 15.58
C MET A 118 15.80 1.35 15.19
N LEU A 119 16.19 0.35 16.00
CA LEU A 119 15.84 -1.03 15.76
C LEU A 119 14.33 -1.24 15.79
N LEU A 120 13.61 -0.62 16.73
CA LEU A 120 12.15 -0.65 16.74
C LEU A 120 11.53 0.00 15.49
N THR A 121 12.07 1.13 15.03
CA THR A 121 11.62 1.78 13.80
C THR A 121 11.79 0.86 12.58
N VAL A 122 12.97 0.23 12.44
CA VAL A 122 13.26 -0.73 11.37
C VAL A 122 12.32 -1.93 11.41
N LEU A 123 12.08 -2.50 12.59
CA LEU A 123 11.15 -3.62 12.75
C LEU A 123 9.72 -3.21 12.37
N GLY A 124 9.31 -1.99 12.70
CA GLY A 124 8.05 -1.43 12.24
C GLY A 124 7.99 -1.30 10.71
N GLY A 125 9.01 -0.69 10.09
CA GLY A 125 9.06 -0.59 8.64
C GLY A 125 9.03 -1.94 7.92
N ALA A 126 9.79 -2.92 8.42
CA ALA A 126 9.79 -4.28 7.89
C ALA A 126 8.44 -5.00 8.11
N GLY A 127 7.83 -4.82 9.29
CA GLY A 127 6.49 -5.32 9.61
C GLY A 127 5.45 -4.82 8.62
N PHE A 128 5.45 -3.52 8.34
CA PHE A 128 4.58 -2.91 7.34
C PHE A 128 4.78 -3.53 5.95
N LEU A 129 6.01 -3.65 5.47
CA LEU A 129 6.31 -4.25 4.16
C LEU A 129 5.85 -5.72 4.08
N MET A 130 5.98 -6.48 5.17
CA MET A 130 5.47 -7.85 5.24
C MET A 130 3.95 -7.90 5.16
N CYS A 131 3.24 -7.00 5.87
CA CYS A 131 1.79 -6.89 5.77
C CYS A 131 1.34 -6.54 4.35
N GLN A 132 2.00 -5.56 3.71
CA GLN A 132 1.68 -5.14 2.35
C GLN A 132 1.91 -6.26 1.33
N ALA A 133 3.03 -7.00 1.47
CA ALA A 133 3.34 -8.12 0.59
C ALA A 133 2.31 -9.25 0.72
N TRP A 134 1.85 -9.52 1.94
CA TRP A 134 0.79 -10.50 2.18
C TRP A 134 -0.53 -10.07 1.56
N GLU A 135 -0.94 -8.80 1.76
CA GLU A 135 -2.17 -8.25 1.18
C GLU A 135 -2.19 -8.38 -0.35
N TRP A 136 -1.08 -8.00 -0.99
CA TRP A 136 -0.93 -8.15 -2.44
C TRP A 136 -0.99 -9.60 -2.90
N THR A 137 -0.34 -10.50 -2.16
CA THR A 137 -0.35 -11.93 -2.49
C THR A 137 -1.76 -12.50 -2.38
N ASN A 138 -2.54 -12.09 -1.38
CA ASN A 138 -3.94 -12.49 -1.26
C ASN A 138 -4.78 -11.92 -2.40
N LEU A 139 -4.68 -10.62 -2.69
CA LEU A 139 -5.48 -9.99 -3.74
C LEU A 139 -5.17 -10.55 -5.15
N ILE A 140 -3.91 -10.84 -5.44
CA ILE A 140 -3.48 -11.37 -6.75
C ILE A 140 -3.71 -12.87 -6.85
N GLY A 141 -3.31 -13.62 -5.81
CA GLY A 141 -3.33 -15.07 -5.81
C GLY A 141 -4.72 -15.63 -5.58
N THR A 142 -5.40 -15.13 -4.56
CA THR A 142 -6.70 -15.59 -4.09
C THR A 142 -7.82 -14.90 -4.85
N GLU A 143 -7.86 -13.56 -4.83
CA GLU A 143 -8.97 -12.81 -5.40
C GLU A 143 -8.80 -12.52 -6.89
N HIS A 144 -7.67 -12.90 -7.50
CA HIS A 144 -7.38 -12.72 -8.93
C HIS A 144 -7.46 -11.26 -9.43
N MET A 145 -7.32 -10.28 -8.53
CA MET A 145 -7.20 -8.88 -8.90
C MET A 145 -5.79 -8.59 -9.42
N THR A 146 -5.71 -7.97 -10.60
CA THR A 146 -4.45 -7.60 -11.25
C THR A 146 -4.54 -6.17 -11.79
N VAL A 147 -3.43 -5.66 -12.34
CA VAL A 147 -3.37 -4.32 -12.97
C VAL A 147 -4.39 -4.16 -14.11
N THR A 148 -4.81 -5.24 -14.77
CA THR A 148 -5.68 -5.20 -15.95
C THR A 148 -7.03 -5.87 -15.74
N THR A 149 -7.24 -6.49 -14.58
CA THR A 149 -8.44 -7.29 -14.30
C THR A 149 -8.88 -7.04 -12.88
N ASN A 150 -10.12 -6.58 -12.73
CA ASN A 150 -10.74 -6.32 -11.44
C ASN A 150 -12.01 -7.20 -11.30
N PRO A 151 -11.98 -8.24 -10.45
CA PRO A 151 -13.12 -9.11 -10.21
C PRO A 151 -14.13 -8.55 -9.22
N PHE A 152 -13.82 -7.44 -8.56
CA PHE A 152 -14.75 -6.76 -7.66
C PHE A 152 -15.67 -5.85 -8.45
N GLY A 153 -16.98 -6.05 -8.27
CA GLY A 153 -18.02 -5.25 -8.91
C GLY A 153 -19.07 -4.76 -7.91
N THR A 154 -19.96 -3.92 -8.40
CA THR A 154 -21.10 -3.41 -7.63
C THR A 154 -22.33 -3.44 -8.52
N HIS A 155 -23.47 -3.86 -7.98
CA HIS A 155 -24.73 -3.81 -8.71
C HIS A 155 -25.19 -2.36 -8.87
N THR A 156 -25.61 -1.98 -10.08
CA THR A 156 -26.17 -0.65 -10.34
C THR A 156 -27.69 -0.60 -10.19
N GLU A 157 -28.32 -1.77 -10.13
CA GLU A 157 -29.77 -1.95 -10.14
C GLU A 157 -30.14 -3.09 -9.18
N ASP A 158 -31.39 -3.12 -8.77
CA ASP A 158 -31.95 -4.18 -7.94
C ASP A 158 -32.25 -5.42 -8.80
N GLY A 159 -31.99 -6.60 -8.27
CA GLY A 159 -32.15 -7.82 -9.05
C GLY A 159 -32.26 -9.09 -8.24
N VAL A 160 -32.66 -10.15 -8.94
CA VAL A 160 -32.68 -11.54 -8.45
C VAL A 160 -31.74 -12.37 -9.32
N TYR A 161 -30.89 -13.17 -8.69
CA TYR A 161 -30.00 -14.06 -9.44
C TYR A 161 -30.78 -15.18 -10.14
N LEU A 162 -30.18 -15.76 -11.17
CA LEU A 162 -30.71 -16.93 -11.86
C LEU A 162 -29.97 -18.19 -11.40
N ASN A 163 -30.72 -19.27 -11.19
CA ASN A 163 -30.20 -20.60 -10.95
C ASN A 163 -29.55 -21.17 -12.22
N ALA A 164 -28.77 -22.24 -12.09
CA ALA A 164 -28.11 -22.89 -13.22
C ALA A 164 -29.06 -23.34 -14.35
N ASP A 165 -30.34 -23.59 -14.02
CA ASP A 165 -31.40 -23.96 -14.98
C ASP A 165 -32.09 -22.74 -15.63
N GLY A 166 -31.74 -21.52 -15.22
CA GLY A 166 -32.33 -20.26 -15.69
C GLY A 166 -33.58 -19.81 -14.94
N SER A 167 -34.02 -20.52 -13.90
CA SER A 167 -35.10 -20.07 -13.02
C SER A 167 -34.62 -18.97 -12.07
N GLU A 168 -35.54 -18.13 -11.57
CA GLU A 168 -35.22 -17.12 -10.54
C GLU A 168 -34.82 -17.83 -9.24
N SER A 169 -33.71 -17.40 -8.64
CA SER A 169 -33.25 -17.90 -7.33
C SER A 169 -33.91 -17.13 -6.18
N ASP A 170 -33.72 -17.61 -4.96
CA ASP A 170 -34.13 -16.88 -3.75
C ASP A 170 -33.15 -15.75 -3.37
N GLU A 171 -32.00 -15.67 -4.06
CA GLU A 171 -30.97 -14.66 -3.81
C GLU A 171 -31.30 -13.36 -4.55
N THR A 172 -31.66 -12.35 -3.77
CA THR A 172 -31.91 -10.99 -4.25
C THR A 172 -30.83 -10.04 -3.75
N PHE A 173 -30.56 -8.99 -4.51
CA PHE A 173 -29.60 -7.96 -4.15
C PHE A 173 -30.15 -6.58 -4.52
N LYS A 174 -29.52 -5.56 -3.93
CA LYS A 174 -29.85 -4.15 -4.17
C LYS A 174 -28.76 -3.41 -4.91
N ALA A 175 -29.14 -2.33 -5.59
CA ALA A 175 -28.22 -1.37 -6.15
C ALA A 175 -27.26 -0.86 -5.05
N GLY A 176 -25.96 -0.90 -5.33
CA GLY A 176 -24.90 -0.57 -4.39
C GLY A 176 -24.28 -1.77 -3.66
N GLU A 177 -24.90 -2.96 -3.71
CA GLU A 177 -24.30 -4.16 -3.14
C GLU A 177 -23.12 -4.64 -3.98
N SER A 178 -22.06 -5.08 -3.30
CA SER A 178 -20.81 -5.52 -3.94
C SER A 178 -20.84 -7.03 -4.19
N TYR A 179 -20.22 -7.44 -5.28
CA TYR A 179 -20.02 -8.85 -5.62
C TYR A 179 -18.56 -9.11 -6.03
N LEU A 180 -18.17 -10.37 -5.95
CA LEU A 180 -16.86 -10.86 -6.33
C LEU A 180 -17.02 -11.94 -7.39
N LEU A 181 -16.36 -11.77 -8.53
CA LEU A 181 -16.37 -12.78 -9.58
C LEU A 181 -15.46 -13.96 -9.25
N HIS A 182 -16.01 -15.16 -9.36
CA HIS A 182 -15.31 -16.41 -9.09
C HIS A 182 -14.70 -16.99 -10.36
N LYS A 183 -13.56 -17.70 -10.26
CA LYS A 183 -13.04 -18.48 -11.40
C LYS A 183 -13.65 -19.88 -11.42
N ALA A 184 -14.07 -20.32 -12.60
CA ALA A 184 -14.74 -21.61 -12.77
C ALA A 184 -13.84 -22.82 -12.44
N ALA A 185 -12.53 -22.73 -12.70
CA ALA A 185 -11.59 -23.86 -12.64
C ALA A 185 -11.10 -24.24 -11.23
N GLY A 186 -11.92 -24.10 -10.18
CA GLY A 186 -11.57 -24.53 -8.82
C GLY A 186 -10.37 -23.78 -8.22
N GLY A 187 -10.17 -22.51 -8.62
CA GLY A 187 -9.32 -21.60 -7.87
C GLY A 187 -10.05 -21.26 -6.58
N GLY A 188 -9.82 -22.05 -5.52
CA GLY A 188 -10.41 -21.79 -4.21
C GLY A 188 -10.12 -20.34 -3.79
N HIS A 189 -11.16 -19.63 -3.34
CA HIS A 189 -10.95 -18.41 -2.57
C HIS A 189 -10.29 -18.77 -1.24
N GLY A 190 -9.80 -17.76 -0.53
CA GLY A 190 -9.46 -17.89 0.87
C GLY A 190 -10.72 -18.28 1.62
N GLU A 191 -10.56 -18.96 2.76
CA GLU A 191 -11.67 -19.25 3.66
C GLU A 191 -12.54 -17.97 3.86
N GLY A 192 -13.88 -18.12 3.92
CA GLY A 192 -14.79 -16.99 4.23
C GLY A 192 -15.63 -16.42 3.08
N HIS A 193 -15.43 -16.84 1.83
CA HIS A 193 -16.44 -16.71 0.77
C HIS A 193 -17.10 -18.07 0.57
N ASP A 194 -18.44 -18.15 0.63
CA ASP A 194 -19.18 -19.41 0.55
C ASP A 194 -18.74 -20.25 -0.65
N GLU A 195 -18.64 -21.58 -0.46
CA GLU A 195 -18.43 -22.52 -1.57
C GLU A 195 -19.64 -22.42 -2.52
N GLY A 196 -19.48 -21.58 -3.55
CA GLY A 196 -20.48 -21.40 -4.58
C GLY A 196 -20.77 -22.71 -5.32
N PRO A 197 -21.91 -22.78 -6.04
CA PRO A 197 -22.28 -23.97 -6.78
C PRO A 197 -21.18 -24.34 -7.81
N HIS A 198 -21.04 -25.63 -8.10
CA HIS A 198 -20.10 -26.09 -9.13
C HIS A 198 -20.50 -25.54 -10.51
N TYR A 199 -19.68 -24.64 -11.05
CA TYR A 199 -19.84 -24.10 -12.39
C TYR A 199 -19.06 -24.94 -13.40
N GLU A 200 -19.52 -24.97 -14.65
CA GLU A 200 -18.75 -25.53 -15.75
C GLU A 200 -17.47 -24.72 -15.98
N THR A 201 -16.38 -25.39 -16.32
CA THR A 201 -15.06 -24.76 -16.49
C THR A 201 -14.80 -24.26 -17.91
N GLU A 202 -15.66 -24.64 -18.86
CA GLU A 202 -15.53 -24.25 -20.25
C GLU A 202 -16.08 -22.85 -20.49
N VAL A 203 -15.43 -22.09 -21.38
CA VAL A 203 -15.91 -20.78 -21.80
C VAL A 203 -17.22 -20.97 -22.56
N GLY A 204 -18.29 -20.35 -22.08
CA GLY A 204 -19.63 -20.63 -22.59
C GLY A 204 -20.69 -19.73 -21.98
N ASP A 205 -21.85 -19.71 -22.64
CA ASP A 205 -23.04 -19.01 -22.16
C ASP A 205 -24.06 -20.04 -21.65
N TYR A 206 -24.39 -19.96 -20.37
CA TYR A 206 -25.27 -20.89 -19.67
C TYR A 206 -26.56 -20.17 -19.24
N ALA A 207 -27.58 -20.92 -18.79
CA ALA A 207 -28.87 -20.32 -18.47
C ALA A 207 -28.79 -19.35 -17.28
N GLY A 208 -28.06 -19.72 -16.22
CA GLY A 208 -27.89 -18.90 -15.01
C GLY A 208 -26.59 -18.10 -14.88
N TYR A 209 -25.62 -18.34 -15.76
CA TYR A 209 -24.30 -17.72 -15.69
C TYR A 209 -23.60 -17.75 -17.06
N ALA A 210 -22.48 -17.06 -17.20
CA ALA A 210 -21.59 -17.19 -18.34
C ALA A 210 -20.14 -17.31 -17.84
N VAL A 211 -19.30 -18.05 -18.55
CA VAL A 211 -17.86 -18.12 -18.27
C VAL A 211 -17.13 -17.34 -19.33
N ASN A 212 -16.42 -16.28 -18.92
CA ASN A 212 -15.67 -15.45 -19.86
C ASN A 212 -14.32 -16.09 -20.26
N GLU A 213 -13.66 -15.51 -21.26
CA GLU A 213 -12.35 -15.99 -21.75
C GLU A 213 -11.24 -16.01 -20.69
N LYS A 214 -11.38 -15.21 -19.62
CA LYS A 214 -10.47 -15.17 -18.48
C LYS A 214 -10.80 -16.22 -17.41
N GLY A 215 -11.83 -17.04 -17.65
CA GLY A 215 -12.30 -18.10 -16.77
C GLY A 215 -13.13 -17.63 -15.59
N PHE A 216 -13.61 -16.38 -15.58
CA PHE A 216 -14.53 -15.88 -14.55
C PHE A 216 -15.97 -16.25 -14.86
N VAL A 217 -16.67 -16.70 -13.83
CA VAL A 217 -18.11 -16.94 -13.80
C VAL A 217 -18.81 -15.61 -13.57
N LEU A 218 -19.63 -15.22 -14.53
CA LEU A 218 -20.48 -14.03 -14.51
C LEU A 218 -21.90 -14.52 -14.25
N ARG A 219 -22.41 -14.36 -13.02
CA ARG A 219 -23.78 -14.78 -12.71
C ARG A 219 -24.78 -13.91 -13.44
N LYS A 220 -25.83 -14.53 -13.96
CA LYS A 220 -26.94 -13.81 -14.57
C LYS A 220 -27.96 -13.47 -13.51
N PHE A 221 -28.59 -12.32 -13.69
CA PHE A 221 -29.62 -11.82 -12.81
C PHE A 221 -30.70 -11.11 -13.62
N LYS A 222 -31.92 -11.11 -13.09
CA LYS A 222 -33.05 -10.39 -13.65
C LYS A 222 -33.29 -9.13 -12.85
N VAL A 223 -33.38 -8.00 -13.52
CA VAL A 223 -33.63 -6.69 -12.91
C VAL A 223 -35.06 -6.65 -12.38
N THR A 224 -35.23 -6.28 -11.10
CA THR A 224 -36.53 -6.28 -10.42
C THR A 224 -37.21 -4.91 -10.42
N GLU A 225 -36.43 -3.83 -10.48
CA GLU A 225 -36.91 -2.44 -10.45
C GLU A 225 -36.15 -1.53 -11.44
N GLY A 226 -36.80 -0.45 -11.90
CA GLY A 226 -36.18 0.55 -12.80
C GLY A 226 -36.62 0.44 -14.27
N GLU A 227 -35.90 1.13 -15.16
CA GLU A 227 -36.22 1.18 -16.60
C GLU A 227 -35.99 -0.17 -17.30
N ASP A 228 -35.02 -0.95 -16.80
CA ASP A 228 -34.64 -2.25 -17.35
C ASP A 228 -35.35 -3.43 -16.65
N GLN A 229 -36.47 -3.18 -15.95
CA GLN A 229 -37.21 -4.21 -15.24
C GLN A 229 -37.55 -5.41 -16.13
N GLY A 230 -37.24 -6.61 -15.65
CA GLY A 230 -37.49 -7.87 -16.34
C GLY A 230 -36.41 -8.27 -17.34
N ILE A 231 -35.43 -7.42 -17.61
CA ILE A 231 -34.28 -7.74 -18.46
C ILE A 231 -33.30 -8.61 -17.67
N VAL A 232 -32.77 -9.64 -18.31
CA VAL A 232 -31.69 -10.46 -17.77
C VAL A 232 -30.35 -9.84 -18.15
N LYS A 233 -29.54 -9.53 -17.15
CA LYS A 233 -28.17 -9.03 -17.27
C LYS A 233 -27.19 -10.05 -16.66
N ALA A 234 -25.91 -9.87 -16.90
CA ALA A 234 -24.85 -10.64 -16.26
C ALA A 234 -23.95 -9.70 -15.46
N GLU A 235 -23.37 -10.21 -14.39
CA GLU A 235 -22.26 -9.53 -13.71
C GLU A 235 -21.13 -9.21 -14.70
N ALA A 236 -20.33 -8.21 -14.35
CA ALA A 236 -19.23 -7.75 -15.19
C ALA A 236 -17.99 -7.49 -14.33
N LEU A 237 -16.82 -7.57 -14.97
CA LEU A 237 -15.59 -7.14 -14.32
C LEU A 237 -15.70 -5.66 -13.94
N GLY A 238 -15.26 -5.32 -12.73
CA GLY A 238 -15.18 -3.94 -12.29
C GLY A 238 -14.16 -3.13 -13.11
N PRO A 239 -14.10 -1.81 -12.88
CA PRO A 239 -13.15 -0.97 -13.58
C PRO A 239 -11.71 -1.43 -13.34
N ALA A 240 -10.99 -1.77 -14.42
CA ALA A 240 -9.58 -2.16 -14.34
C ALA A 240 -8.69 -1.04 -13.76
N ALA A 241 -9.13 0.21 -13.88
CA ALA A 241 -8.45 1.37 -13.32
C ALA A 241 -8.25 1.28 -11.79
N PHE A 242 -9.17 0.63 -11.06
CA PHE A 242 -9.02 0.44 -9.62
C PHE A 242 -7.76 -0.37 -9.30
N GLY A 243 -7.67 -1.59 -9.85
CA GLY A 243 -6.51 -2.47 -9.64
C GLY A 243 -5.21 -1.81 -10.12
N ALA A 244 -5.24 -1.15 -11.28
CA ALA A 244 -4.07 -0.45 -11.80
C ALA A 244 -3.55 0.64 -10.86
N LEU A 245 -4.43 1.52 -10.39
CA LEU A 245 -4.05 2.62 -9.50
C LEU A 245 -3.71 2.13 -8.10
N PHE A 246 -4.42 1.13 -7.58
CA PHE A 246 -4.14 0.53 -6.28
C PHE A 246 -2.72 -0.02 -6.25
N PHE A 247 -2.37 -0.95 -7.15
CA PHE A 247 -1.04 -1.57 -7.17
C PHE A 247 0.06 -0.57 -7.51
N PHE A 248 -0.22 0.41 -8.37
CA PHE A 248 0.77 1.41 -8.73
C PHE A 248 1.06 2.38 -7.57
N ILE A 249 0.04 2.96 -6.93
CA ILE A 249 0.22 3.93 -5.85
C ILE A 249 0.78 3.26 -4.59
N THR A 250 0.19 2.14 -4.17
CA THR A 250 0.67 1.39 -3.00
C THR A 250 2.05 0.76 -3.25
N GLY A 251 2.35 0.36 -4.50
CA GLY A 251 3.65 -0.16 -4.89
C GLY A 251 4.73 0.92 -4.92
N PHE A 252 4.41 2.09 -5.49
CA PHE A 252 5.31 3.24 -5.46
C PHE A 252 5.59 3.69 -4.03
N HIS A 253 4.57 3.73 -3.17
CA HIS A 253 4.76 3.95 -1.74
C HIS A 253 5.62 2.86 -1.08
N GLY A 254 5.32 1.59 -1.35
CA GLY A 254 6.09 0.44 -0.84
C GLY A 254 7.56 0.50 -1.22
N PHE A 255 7.90 1.02 -2.41
CA PHE A 255 9.28 1.29 -2.80
C PHE A 255 9.96 2.37 -1.94
N HIS A 256 9.23 3.44 -1.58
CA HIS A 256 9.74 4.47 -0.66
C HIS A 256 9.96 3.89 0.74
N VAL A 257 9.02 3.10 1.26
CA VAL A 257 9.18 2.42 2.55
C VAL A 257 10.37 1.46 2.50
N PHE A 258 10.50 0.65 1.45
CA PHE A 258 11.62 -0.28 1.27
C PHE A 258 12.97 0.44 1.27
N SER A 259 13.12 1.50 0.46
CA SER A 259 14.36 2.29 0.45
C SER A 259 14.62 2.98 1.80
N GLY A 260 13.57 3.46 2.47
CA GLY A 260 13.63 4.01 3.83
C GLY A 260 14.13 3.00 4.85
N VAL A 261 13.61 1.76 4.83
CA VAL A 261 14.08 0.67 5.71
C VAL A 261 15.54 0.35 5.44
N MET A 262 15.97 0.33 4.17
CA MET A 262 17.38 0.12 3.83
C MET A 262 18.27 1.24 4.40
N PHE A 263 17.88 2.51 4.28
CA PHE A 263 18.63 3.62 4.86
C PHE A 263 18.65 3.57 6.39
N LEU A 264 17.53 3.23 7.03
CA LEU A 264 17.46 3.05 8.48
C LEU A 264 18.37 1.92 8.96
N LEU A 265 18.44 0.80 8.23
CA LEU A 265 19.34 -0.30 8.54
C LEU A 265 20.81 0.12 8.44
N ILE A 266 21.19 0.85 7.39
CA ILE A 266 22.56 1.36 7.22
C ILE A 266 22.94 2.28 8.39
N ILE A 267 22.04 3.19 8.77
CA ILE A 267 22.29 4.11 9.88
C ILE A 267 22.29 3.38 11.23
N LEU A 268 21.45 2.37 11.42
CA LEU A 268 21.45 1.53 12.61
C LEU A 268 22.81 0.85 12.79
N ILE A 269 23.36 0.26 11.72
CA ILE A 269 24.70 -0.36 11.72
C ILE A 269 25.79 0.68 12.01
N ASN A 270 25.70 1.87 11.41
CA ASN A 270 26.65 2.96 11.66
C ASN A 270 26.57 3.50 13.10
N ALA A 271 25.37 3.55 13.68
CA ALA A 271 25.16 3.93 15.07
C ALA A 271 25.69 2.86 16.03
N ALA A 272 25.43 1.58 15.74
CA ALA A 272 25.91 0.45 16.54
C ALA A 272 27.44 0.32 16.52
N SER A 273 28.08 0.55 15.37
CA SER A 273 29.54 0.54 15.24
C SER A 273 30.24 1.73 15.91
N GLY A 274 29.49 2.76 16.34
CA GLY A 274 30.06 3.94 16.99
C GLY A 274 30.68 4.95 16.02
N LEU A 275 30.41 4.81 14.72
CA LEU A 275 30.93 5.69 13.66
C LEU A 275 30.58 7.16 13.92
N TYR A 276 29.37 7.44 14.40
CA TYR A 276 28.89 8.81 14.65
C TYR A 276 29.58 9.49 15.84
N VAL A 277 29.91 8.71 16.89
CA VAL A 277 30.70 9.21 18.03
C VAL A 277 32.12 9.57 17.57
N LYS A 278 32.71 8.76 16.69
CA LYS A 278 34.05 9.01 16.13
C LYS A 278 34.09 10.22 15.19
N ARG A 279 33.01 10.49 14.47
CA ARG A 279 32.92 11.54 13.45
C ARG A 279 32.46 12.91 14.01
N LYS A 280 32.10 13.00 15.30
CA LYS A 280 31.61 14.22 15.99
C LYS A 280 30.52 15.01 15.23
N ASN A 281 29.67 14.33 14.44
CA ASN A 281 28.67 15.00 13.60
C ASN A 281 27.28 15.17 14.25
N GLY A 282 27.17 14.95 15.56
CA GLY A 282 25.94 15.18 16.32
C GLY A 282 24.73 14.33 15.89
N TYR A 283 24.93 13.16 15.30
CA TYR A 283 23.85 12.28 14.79
C TYR A 283 22.94 12.96 13.74
N GLU A 284 23.39 14.00 13.05
CA GLU A 284 22.59 14.76 12.08
C GLU A 284 22.03 13.88 10.93
N MET A 285 22.72 12.77 10.61
CA MET A 285 22.25 11.81 9.61
C MET A 285 21.00 11.04 10.05
N VAL A 286 20.86 10.79 11.36
CA VAL A 286 19.66 10.17 11.95
C VAL A 286 18.48 11.13 11.82
N GLU A 287 18.70 12.43 12.00
CA GLU A 287 17.66 13.46 11.82
C GLU A 287 17.19 13.52 10.35
N LYS A 288 18.13 13.57 9.39
CA LYS A 288 17.82 13.65 7.95
C LYS A 288 16.99 12.45 7.46
N ILE A 289 17.39 11.24 7.84
CA ILE A 289 16.62 10.03 7.48
C ILE A 289 15.33 9.91 8.31
N GLY A 290 15.31 10.43 9.54
CA GLY A 290 14.07 10.56 10.31
C GLY A 290 13.03 11.41 9.59
N LEU A 291 13.44 12.55 9.00
CA LEU A 291 12.55 13.39 8.20
C LEU A 291 12.01 12.65 6.97
N TYR A 292 12.83 11.85 6.28
CA TYR A 292 12.37 10.98 5.20
C TYR A 292 11.30 9.99 5.69
N TRP A 293 11.58 9.31 6.79
CA TRP A 293 10.70 8.28 7.34
C TRP A 293 9.34 8.86 7.74
N HIS A 294 9.32 10.02 8.39
CA HIS A 294 8.09 10.72 8.73
C HIS A 294 7.30 11.17 7.50
N PHE A 295 7.97 11.59 6.44
CA PHE A 295 7.31 11.93 5.19
C PHE A 295 6.62 10.70 4.58
N VAL A 296 7.32 9.57 4.50
CA VAL A 296 6.76 8.33 3.98
C VAL A 296 5.53 7.92 4.81
N ASP A 297 5.62 7.94 6.14
CA ASP A 297 4.49 7.68 7.04
C ASP A 297 3.30 8.62 6.80
N LEU A 298 3.56 9.93 6.65
CA LEU A 298 2.51 10.91 6.35
C LEU A 298 1.80 10.62 5.02
N VAL A 299 2.55 10.28 3.96
CA VAL A 299 1.96 9.90 2.67
C VAL A 299 1.06 8.67 2.83
N TRP A 300 1.47 7.69 3.64
CA TRP A 300 0.66 6.50 3.90
C TRP A 300 -0.70 6.84 4.49
N VAL A 301 -0.78 7.78 5.43
CA VAL A 301 -2.07 8.20 6.03
C VAL A 301 -3.05 8.69 4.97
N PHE A 302 -2.59 9.40 3.94
CA PHE A 302 -3.44 9.84 2.83
C PHE A 302 -3.82 8.69 1.88
N VAL A 303 -2.88 7.80 1.57
CA VAL A 303 -3.17 6.60 0.77
C VAL A 303 -4.21 5.72 1.49
N PHE A 304 -4.04 5.53 2.80
CA PHE A 304 -4.97 4.80 3.66
C PHE A 304 -6.36 5.41 3.60
N LEU A 305 -6.48 6.72 3.82
CA LEU A 305 -7.75 7.44 3.75
C LEU A 305 -8.46 7.24 2.40
N VAL A 306 -7.74 7.35 1.29
CA VAL A 306 -8.33 7.36 -0.06
C VAL A 306 -8.72 5.98 -0.56
N PHE A 307 -7.98 4.93 -0.21
CA PHE A 307 -8.24 3.57 -0.70
C PHE A 307 -9.04 2.69 0.26
N TYR A 308 -8.90 2.93 1.56
CA TYR A 308 -9.44 2.04 2.57
C TYR A 308 -10.62 2.65 3.34
N LEU A 309 -10.83 3.97 3.27
CA LEU A 309 -11.95 4.65 3.94
C LEU A 309 -12.95 5.36 3.01
N LEU A 310 -12.55 5.71 1.78
CA LEU A 310 -13.36 6.46 0.80
C LEU A 310 -13.68 5.62 -0.44
#